data_AF-A0A965TEK0-F1
#
_entry.id   AF-A0A965TEK0-F1
#
_cell.length_a   1.000
_cell.length_b   1.000
_cell.length_c   1.000
_cell.angle_alpha   90.00
_cell.angle_beta   90.00
_cell.angle_gamma   90.00
#
_symmetry.space_group_name_H-M   'P 1'
#
loop_
_entity.id
_entity.type
_entity.pdbx_description
1 polymer ?
#
loop_
_entity_poly.entity_id
_entity_poly.type
_entity_poly.pdbx_seq_one_letter_code
_entity_poly.pdbx_strand_id
1 'polypeptide(L)'
;ETPGHIGILIGKVISVESRNGYMFAEISSKHDIKKGDGLKIMRNNIECGGADVTSVTRKGNNYVVPVSIGVSIGDEVRLTTDIAQLLRINKQRKQLKINIFFQINKGKALLTAKYNNISVSCESALDIVERSLANEQITEQLSKTNDTPFLVDSISIDNNGGYLAKSALNGMRREALIHLEKAIIEAYRREEYYGNPYNQYTPKLHVKLNTRLIEIQYKAQIINNIQAEDVIIINPIEFNMKSIGKLVAEAEKLCKNIYIKMPRLNRSGEYSDILEFAKVNNLGLLADNAYVVQFARENRLNYIAGMGLNIYNALTFDYYGDAEYIIISPEIGNSALLERGGVLFAAGYLPLMTLAHCPHALVYDTKCLCATRGRTLYYKDGANRFAVVPTVAKSCQFTMYN
;
A
#
# COMPACT_ATOMS: atom_id res chain seq x y z
N GLU A 1 -4.42 -3.83 -24.03
CA GLU A 1 -3.30 -2.90 -24.24
C GLU A 1 -3.11 -2.08 -22.98
N THR A 2 -1.89 -1.99 -22.46
CA THR A 2 -1.56 -1.17 -21.30
C THR A 2 -1.36 0.28 -21.78
N PRO A 3 -1.99 1.29 -21.16
CA PRO A 3 -1.84 2.67 -21.59
C PRO A 3 -0.43 3.15 -21.22
N GLY A 4 0.51 3.06 -22.17
CA GLY A 4 1.73 3.87 -22.11
C GLY A 4 1.40 5.35 -22.34
N HIS A 5 2.41 6.20 -22.43
CA HIS A 5 2.28 7.64 -22.76
C HIS A 5 1.57 7.95 -24.10
N ILE A 6 1.27 6.91 -24.88
CA ILE A 6 0.63 6.98 -26.20
C ILE A 6 -0.90 6.77 -26.11
N GLY A 7 -1.41 6.21 -25.01
CA GLY A 7 -2.84 5.92 -24.82
C GLY A 7 -3.32 4.64 -25.52
N ILE A 8 -4.59 4.28 -25.29
CA ILE A 8 -5.24 3.08 -25.85
C ILE A 8 -6.02 3.45 -27.10
N LEU A 9 -5.91 2.68 -28.19
CA LEU A 9 -6.68 2.94 -29.41
C LEU A 9 -8.18 2.77 -29.17
N ILE A 10 -8.95 3.84 -29.32
CA ILE A 10 -10.41 3.83 -29.12
C ILE A 10 -11.21 4.05 -30.41
N GLY A 11 -10.60 4.66 -31.42
CA GLY A 11 -11.33 5.08 -32.61
C GLY A 11 -10.48 5.72 -33.69
N LYS A 12 -11.15 6.32 -34.67
CA LYS A 12 -10.55 7.07 -35.77
C LYS A 12 -11.34 8.33 -36.08
N VAL A 13 -10.66 9.34 -36.60
CA VAL A 13 -11.27 10.56 -37.14
C VAL A 13 -11.92 10.26 -38.48
N ILE A 14 -13.20 10.60 -38.64
CA ILE A 14 -13.97 10.37 -39.87
C ILE A 14 -14.28 11.66 -40.62
N SER A 15 -14.35 12.80 -39.94
CA SER A 15 -14.47 14.11 -40.56
C SER A 15 -13.86 15.18 -39.65
N VAL A 16 -13.44 16.31 -40.23
CA VAL A 16 -12.90 17.45 -39.49
C VAL A 16 -13.55 18.73 -40.05
N GLU A 17 -14.06 19.57 -39.17
CA GLU A 17 -14.75 20.82 -39.52
C GLU A 17 -14.21 21.96 -38.67
N SER A 18 -14.05 23.14 -39.28
CA SER A 18 -13.74 24.37 -38.54
C SER A 18 -15.03 25.13 -38.22
N ARG A 19 -15.18 25.55 -36.96
CA ARG A 19 -16.31 26.36 -36.49
C ARG A 19 -15.79 27.46 -35.59
N ASN A 20 -16.05 28.72 -35.95
CA ASN A 20 -15.67 29.91 -35.17
C ASN A 20 -14.16 29.94 -34.78
N GLY A 21 -13.28 29.47 -35.68
CA GLY A 21 -11.83 29.44 -35.44
C GLY A 21 -11.32 28.22 -34.65
N TYR A 22 -12.21 27.31 -34.23
CA TYR A 22 -11.86 26.07 -33.56
C TYR A 22 -12.07 24.87 -34.47
N MET A 23 -11.19 23.87 -34.36
CA MET A 23 -11.30 22.61 -35.11
C MET A 23 -12.08 21.59 -34.31
N PHE A 24 -13.01 20.92 -34.97
CA PHE A 24 -13.79 19.81 -34.42
C PHE A 24 -13.59 18.58 -35.28
N ALA A 25 -13.37 17.43 -34.65
CA ALA A 25 -13.34 16.15 -35.33
C ALA A 25 -14.57 15.34 -34.96
N GLU A 26 -15.18 14.74 -35.98
CA GLU A 26 -16.11 13.63 -35.78
C GLU A 26 -15.29 12.34 -35.68
N ILE A 27 -15.48 11.63 -34.57
CA ILE A 27 -14.70 10.45 -34.18
C ILE A 27 -15.64 9.25 -34.12
N SER A 28 -15.31 8.21 -34.88
CA SER A 28 -15.91 6.90 -34.71
C SER A 28 -15.14 6.15 -33.64
N SER A 29 -15.78 5.87 -32.51
CA SER A 29 -15.14 5.31 -31.32
C SER A 29 -15.95 4.15 -30.76
N LYS A 30 -15.25 3.11 -30.30
CA LYS A 30 -15.83 2.01 -29.51
C LYS A 30 -15.97 2.37 -28.03
N HIS A 31 -15.31 3.43 -27.59
CA HIS A 31 -15.37 3.98 -26.24
C HIS A 31 -16.37 5.14 -26.18
N ASP A 32 -17.07 5.29 -25.04
CA ASP A 32 -18.00 6.39 -24.79
C ASP A 32 -17.23 7.64 -24.34
N ILE A 33 -16.93 8.53 -25.29
CA ILE A 33 -16.14 9.74 -25.05
C ILE A 33 -16.95 10.76 -24.25
N LYS A 34 -16.36 11.26 -23.16
CA LYS A 34 -17.00 12.16 -22.20
C LYS A 34 -16.23 13.47 -22.07
N LYS A 35 -16.95 14.49 -21.60
CA LYS A 35 -16.34 15.76 -21.21
C LYS A 35 -15.36 15.52 -20.06
N GLY A 36 -14.10 15.91 -20.25
CA GLY A 36 -12.99 15.70 -19.32
C GLY A 36 -12.06 14.55 -19.71
N ASP A 37 -12.38 13.77 -20.76
CA ASP A 37 -11.43 12.80 -21.30
C ASP A 37 -10.25 13.50 -21.99
N GLY A 38 -9.10 12.83 -21.96
CA GLY A 38 -7.90 13.21 -22.70
C GLY A 38 -7.70 12.31 -23.91
N LEU A 39 -7.57 12.91 -25.09
CA LEU A 39 -7.36 12.20 -26.35
C LEU A 39 -6.03 12.61 -26.97
N LYS A 40 -5.31 11.63 -27.51
CA LYS A 40 -4.16 11.80 -28.37
C LYS A 40 -4.49 11.33 -29.78
N ILE A 41 -4.09 12.11 -30.78
CA ILE A 41 -4.39 11.85 -32.18
C ILE A 41 -3.09 11.55 -32.91
N MET A 42 -3.05 10.40 -33.59
CA MET A 42 -1.84 9.84 -34.15
C MET A 42 -2.00 9.61 -35.66
N ARG A 43 -0.99 9.98 -36.43
CA ARG A 43 -0.84 9.65 -37.85
C ARG A 43 0.50 8.96 -38.06
N ASN A 44 0.50 7.73 -38.58
CA ASN A 44 1.74 6.97 -38.85
C ASN A 44 2.69 6.91 -37.63
N ASN A 45 2.14 6.65 -36.43
CA ASN A 45 2.86 6.63 -35.15
C ASN A 45 3.48 7.97 -34.69
N ILE A 46 3.14 9.09 -35.35
CA ILE A 46 3.53 10.44 -34.93
C ILE A 46 2.29 11.16 -34.37
N GLU A 47 2.46 11.84 -33.23
CA GLU A 47 1.41 12.66 -32.64
C GLU A 47 1.16 13.89 -33.51
N CYS A 48 -0.03 13.98 -34.10
CA CYS A 48 -0.45 15.07 -34.97
C CYS A 48 -1.42 16.05 -34.27
N GLY A 49 -1.84 15.71 -33.05
CA GLY A 49 -2.65 16.58 -32.22
C GLY A 49 -3.20 15.87 -30.99
N GLY A 50 -3.98 16.60 -30.20
CA GLY A 50 -4.70 16.06 -29.07
C GLY A 50 -6.00 16.83 -28.81
N ALA A 51 -6.75 16.34 -27.82
CA ALA A 51 -7.93 17.00 -27.31
C ALA A 51 -8.07 16.77 -25.80
N ASP A 52 -8.09 17.88 -25.06
CA ASP A 52 -8.77 17.92 -23.78
C ASP A 52 -10.25 18.12 -24.07
N VAL A 53 -11.05 17.08 -23.87
CA VAL A 53 -12.44 17.07 -24.33
C VAL A 53 -13.28 18.01 -23.47
N THR A 54 -13.39 19.28 -23.88
CA THR A 54 -14.16 20.32 -23.17
C THR A 54 -15.66 20.26 -23.48
N SER A 55 -16.03 19.66 -24.61
CA SER A 55 -17.41 19.43 -25.05
C SER A 55 -17.50 18.17 -25.91
N VAL A 56 -18.63 17.45 -25.83
CA VAL A 56 -18.94 16.30 -26.67
C VAL A 56 -20.34 16.44 -27.22
N THR A 57 -20.54 16.22 -28.51
CA THR A 57 -21.86 16.11 -29.13
C THR A 57 -21.99 14.78 -29.87
N ARG A 58 -23.13 14.09 -29.72
CA ARG A 58 -23.44 12.88 -30.48
C ARG A 58 -23.89 13.24 -31.90
N LYS A 59 -23.31 12.60 -32.91
CA LYS A 59 -23.76 12.67 -34.32
C LYS A 59 -23.97 11.23 -34.81
N GLY A 60 -25.20 10.74 -34.69
CA GLY A 60 -25.50 9.31 -34.84
C GLY A 60 -24.71 8.47 -33.84
N ASN A 61 -23.91 7.52 -34.35
CA ASN A 61 -23.05 6.65 -33.54
C ASN A 61 -21.67 7.25 -33.22
N ASN A 62 -21.37 8.45 -33.73
CA ASN A 62 -20.06 9.10 -33.60
C ASN A 62 -20.09 10.25 -32.58
N TYR A 63 -18.90 10.72 -32.22
CA TYR A 63 -18.69 11.81 -31.27
C TYR A 63 -18.02 12.99 -31.97
N VAL A 64 -18.56 14.19 -31.78
CA VAL A 64 -17.94 15.42 -32.25
C VAL A 64 -17.29 16.10 -31.05
N VAL A 65 -15.96 16.29 -31.13
CA VAL A 65 -15.15 16.88 -30.06
C VAL A 65 -14.19 17.93 -30.61
N PRO A 66 -13.84 18.96 -29.82
CA PRO A 66 -12.81 19.92 -30.22
C PRO A 66 -11.45 19.23 -30.26
N VAL A 67 -10.62 19.56 -31.26
CA VAL A 67 -9.29 18.98 -31.46
C VAL A 67 -8.27 20.05 -31.86
N SER A 68 -6.99 19.70 -31.75
CA SER A 68 -5.89 20.56 -32.20
C SER A 68 -5.88 20.76 -33.73
N ILE A 69 -5.29 21.86 -34.19
CA ILE A 69 -5.01 22.11 -35.62
C ILE A 69 -4.01 21.06 -36.13
N GLY A 70 -4.24 20.51 -37.33
CA GLY A 70 -3.37 19.50 -37.97
C GLY A 70 -3.97 18.09 -38.03
N VAL A 71 -5.04 17.85 -37.28
CA VAL A 71 -5.84 16.61 -37.32
C VAL A 71 -6.49 16.45 -38.70
N SER A 72 -6.48 15.24 -39.24
CA SER A 72 -7.09 14.93 -40.54
C SER A 72 -7.88 13.62 -40.48
N ILE A 73 -8.69 13.42 -41.52
CA ILE A 73 -9.49 12.21 -41.70
C ILE A 73 -8.58 10.99 -41.74
N GLY A 74 -8.97 9.93 -41.02
CA GLY A 74 -8.24 8.67 -40.94
C GLY A 74 -7.25 8.59 -39.77
N ASP A 75 -6.95 9.71 -39.09
CA ASP A 75 -6.06 9.71 -37.92
C ASP A 75 -6.62 8.82 -36.79
N GLU A 76 -5.72 8.13 -36.10
CA GLU A 76 -6.05 7.28 -34.97
C GLU A 76 -6.31 8.11 -33.73
N VAL A 77 -7.36 7.76 -32.99
CA VAL A 77 -7.71 8.41 -31.72
C VAL A 77 -7.40 7.46 -30.58
N ARG A 78 -6.53 7.89 -29.67
CA ARG A 78 -6.10 7.14 -28.49
C ARG A 78 -6.52 7.85 -27.21
N LEU A 79 -7.09 7.10 -26.28
CA LEU A 79 -7.49 7.60 -24.96
C LEU A 79 -6.29 7.63 -24.03
N THR A 80 -5.92 8.81 -23.55
CA THR A 80 -4.84 9.01 -22.58
C THR A 80 -5.37 9.28 -21.17
N THR A 81 -6.60 9.76 -21.04
CA THR A 81 -7.26 9.99 -19.75
C THR A 81 -8.75 9.66 -19.85
N ASP A 82 -9.22 8.75 -19.00
CA ASP A 82 -10.64 8.40 -18.83
C ASP A 82 -11.19 9.10 -17.58
N ILE A 83 -12.04 10.11 -17.76
CA ILE A 83 -12.58 10.90 -16.64
C ILE A 83 -13.51 10.06 -15.76
N ALA A 84 -14.24 9.10 -16.33
CA ALA A 84 -15.12 8.24 -15.57
C ALA A 84 -14.31 7.30 -14.68
N GLN A 85 -13.20 6.78 -15.19
CA GLN A 85 -12.26 5.99 -14.40
C GLN A 85 -11.62 6.83 -13.28
N LEU A 86 -11.15 8.05 -13.59
CA LEU A 86 -10.58 8.96 -12.59
C LEU A 86 -11.58 9.31 -11.49
N LEU A 87 -12.82 9.65 -11.85
CA LEU A 87 -13.88 9.94 -10.88
C LEU A 87 -14.19 8.71 -10.02
N ARG A 88 -14.22 7.51 -10.61
CA ARG A 88 -14.41 6.26 -9.85
C ARG A 88 -13.28 6.02 -8.86
N ILE A 89 -12.03 6.21 -9.26
CA ILE A 89 -10.85 6.06 -8.39
C ILE A 89 -10.88 7.11 -7.28
N ASN A 90 -11.13 8.37 -7.62
CA ASN A 90 -11.19 9.47 -6.65
C ASN A 90 -12.36 9.32 -5.66
N LYS A 91 -13.45 8.65 -6.05
CA LYS A 91 -14.57 8.34 -5.15
C LYS A 91 -14.20 7.28 -4.10
N GLN A 92 -13.18 6.47 -4.32
CA GLN A 92 -12.70 5.46 -3.37
C GLN A 92 -11.70 6.02 -2.33
N ARG A 93 -11.87 7.28 -1.91
CA ARG A 93 -11.10 7.78 -0.76
C ARG A 93 -11.51 7.00 0.48
N LYS A 94 -10.53 6.39 1.15
CA LYS A 94 -10.76 5.73 2.44
C LYS A 94 -11.21 6.80 3.45
N GLN A 95 -12.47 6.75 3.84
CA GLN A 95 -13.00 7.64 4.87
C GLN A 95 -12.63 7.11 6.25
N LEU A 96 -12.18 8.02 7.12
CA LEU A 96 -11.86 7.74 8.51
C LEU A 96 -13.15 7.75 9.33
N LYS A 97 -13.51 6.60 9.89
CA LYS A 97 -14.69 6.45 10.75
C LYS A 97 -14.48 7.19 12.08
N ILE A 98 -15.36 8.14 12.40
CA ILE A 98 -15.29 8.95 13.62
C ILE A 98 -16.56 8.84 14.45
N ASN A 99 -16.41 9.01 15.75
CA ASN A 99 -17.54 9.09 16.68
C ASN A 99 -17.71 10.54 17.14
N ILE A 100 -18.96 10.98 17.23
CA ILE A 100 -19.31 12.32 17.69
C ILE A 100 -20.09 12.21 18.98
N PHE A 101 -19.67 12.97 19.99
CA PHE A 101 -20.38 13.14 21.25
C PHE A 101 -20.79 14.60 21.36
N PHE A 102 -22.07 14.85 21.50
CA PHE A 102 -22.62 16.19 21.57
C PHE A 102 -23.40 16.36 22.87
N GLN A 103 -23.04 17.37 23.65
CA GLN A 103 -23.67 17.65 24.94
C GLN A 103 -24.16 19.09 24.98
N ILE A 104 -25.37 19.31 25.49
CA ILE A 104 -25.90 20.64 25.79
C ILE A 104 -26.26 20.67 27.27
N ASN A 105 -25.65 21.62 28.00
CA ASN A 105 -25.91 21.87 29.42
C ASN A 105 -25.99 23.37 29.69
N LYS A 106 -27.11 23.83 30.27
CA LYS A 106 -27.26 25.19 30.85
C LYS A 106 -26.75 26.34 29.95
N GLY A 107 -27.08 26.33 28.66
CA GLY A 107 -26.69 27.43 27.77
C GLY A 107 -25.32 27.27 27.09
N LYS A 108 -24.62 26.15 27.27
CA LYS A 108 -23.39 25.83 26.54
C LYS A 108 -23.53 24.49 25.81
N ALA A 109 -22.97 24.43 24.61
CA ALA A 109 -22.84 23.19 23.85
C ALA A 109 -21.37 22.78 23.73
N LEU A 110 -21.12 21.49 23.89
CA LEU A 110 -19.82 20.85 23.70
C LEU A 110 -19.94 19.78 22.61
N LEU A 111 -19.12 19.90 21.58
CA LEU A 111 -19.01 18.90 20.51
C LEU A 111 -17.64 18.25 20.58
N THR A 112 -17.61 16.94 20.81
CA THR A 112 -16.38 16.14 20.82
C THR A 112 -16.36 15.20 19.62
N ALA A 113 -15.33 15.29 18.80
CA ALA A 113 -15.09 14.37 17.68
C ALA A 113 -13.91 13.44 18.01
N LYS A 114 -14.07 12.13 17.78
CA LYS A 114 -13.10 11.11 18.17
C LYS A 114 -12.74 10.17 17.01
N TYR A 115 -11.44 9.94 16.84
CA TYR A 115 -10.87 8.94 15.95
C TYR A 115 -9.84 8.10 16.71
N ASN A 116 -10.08 6.78 16.86
CA ASN A 116 -9.27 5.90 17.70
C ASN A 116 -9.05 6.49 19.12
N ASN A 117 -7.79 6.81 19.47
CA ASN A 117 -7.40 7.38 20.76
C ASN A 117 -7.30 8.92 20.74
N ILE A 118 -7.58 9.56 19.59
CA ILE A 118 -7.50 11.01 19.42
C ILE A 118 -8.90 11.59 19.57
N SER A 119 -9.03 12.62 20.41
CA SER A 119 -10.28 13.35 20.62
C SER A 119 -10.03 14.84 20.66
N VAL A 120 -10.93 15.61 20.04
CA VAL A 120 -10.94 17.07 20.13
C VAL A 120 -12.33 17.53 20.54
N SER A 121 -12.39 18.61 21.30
CA SER A 121 -13.65 19.18 21.79
C SER A 121 -13.74 20.65 21.41
N CYS A 122 -14.93 21.10 21.01
CA CYS A 122 -15.23 22.48 20.67
C CYS A 122 -16.44 22.96 21.46
N GLU A 123 -16.35 24.14 22.05
CA GLU A 123 -17.43 24.79 22.80
C GLU A 123 -18.15 25.83 21.93
N SER A 124 -19.44 26.04 22.18
CA SER A 124 -20.21 27.09 21.51
C SER A 124 -19.80 28.49 21.99
N ALA A 125 -19.61 29.43 21.06
CA ALA A 125 -19.16 30.80 21.35
C ALA A 125 -20.26 31.79 21.84
N LEU A 126 -21.54 31.41 21.87
CA LEU A 126 -22.66 32.34 22.11
C LEU A 126 -23.70 31.81 23.10
N ASP A 127 -24.31 32.73 23.84
CA ASP A 127 -25.54 32.50 24.59
C ASP A 127 -26.74 32.21 23.65
N ILE A 128 -27.66 31.45 24.20
CA ILE A 128 -28.50 30.46 23.52
C ILE A 128 -29.95 31.03 23.46
N VAL A 129 -30.45 31.46 22.29
CA VAL A 129 -31.76 32.14 22.06
C VAL A 129 -32.90 31.25 21.49
N GLU A 130 -33.94 30.95 22.27
CA GLU A 130 -35.32 30.53 21.91
C GLU A 130 -35.61 29.81 20.55
N ARG A 131 -35.22 28.52 20.41
CA ARG A 131 -35.83 27.46 19.55
C ARG A 131 -35.04 26.13 19.52
N SER A 132 -35.21 25.25 20.52
CA SER A 132 -34.42 24.02 20.65
C SER A 132 -34.46 23.15 19.36
N LEU A 133 -33.29 22.68 18.90
CA LEU A 133 -33.22 21.70 17.80
C LEU A 133 -33.57 20.31 18.34
N ALA A 134 -34.41 19.57 17.62
CA ALA A 134 -34.70 18.18 17.96
C ALA A 134 -33.44 17.30 17.76
N ASN A 135 -33.33 16.20 18.51
CA ASN A 135 -32.18 15.29 18.44
C ASN A 135 -31.96 14.73 17.02
N GLU A 136 -33.05 14.52 16.26
CA GLU A 136 -32.99 14.10 14.87
C GLU A 136 -32.33 15.17 13.98
N GLN A 137 -32.65 16.44 14.20
CA GLN A 137 -32.06 17.56 13.45
C GLN A 137 -30.58 17.75 13.79
N ILE A 138 -30.21 17.56 15.06
CA ILE A 138 -28.81 17.58 15.50
C ILE A 138 -28.03 16.46 14.80
N THR A 139 -28.55 15.24 14.82
CA THR A 139 -27.97 14.07 14.15
C THR A 139 -27.78 14.32 12.66
N GLU A 140 -28.79 14.85 11.98
CA GLU A 140 -28.75 15.15 10.55
C GLU A 140 -27.67 16.20 10.22
N GLN A 141 -27.53 17.25 11.04
CA GLN A 141 -26.50 18.24 10.82
C GLN A 141 -25.10 17.70 11.12
N LEU A 142 -24.90 16.97 12.22
CA LEU A 142 -23.58 16.45 12.59
C LEU A 142 -23.08 15.36 11.63
N SER A 143 -24.00 14.62 10.98
CA SER A 143 -23.66 13.61 9.97
C SER A 143 -23.05 14.19 8.69
N LYS A 144 -23.24 15.48 8.40
CA LYS A 144 -22.80 16.12 7.15
C LYS A 144 -21.30 16.41 7.17
N THR A 145 -20.53 15.44 6.70
CA THR A 145 -19.05 15.47 6.60
C THR A 145 -18.54 15.59 5.17
N ASN A 146 -19.41 15.95 4.23
CA ASN A 146 -19.07 16.13 2.81
C ASN A 146 -17.83 17.03 2.68
N ASP A 147 -16.92 16.64 1.79
CA ASP A 147 -15.62 17.29 1.51
C ASP A 147 -14.55 17.13 2.60
N THR A 148 -14.78 16.31 3.64
CA THR A 148 -13.76 15.92 4.63
C THR A 148 -13.33 14.46 4.45
N PRO A 149 -12.15 14.04 4.96
CA PRO A 149 -11.75 12.64 4.94
C PRO A 149 -12.53 11.77 5.94
N PHE A 150 -13.55 12.29 6.62
CA PHE A 150 -14.26 11.61 7.70
C PHE A 150 -15.58 10.97 7.23
N LEU A 151 -15.98 9.93 7.94
CA LEU A 151 -17.32 9.32 7.90
C LEU A 151 -17.80 9.17 9.33
N VAL A 152 -18.97 9.69 9.66
CA VAL A 152 -19.54 9.55 11.01
C VAL A 152 -20.05 8.12 11.19
N ASP A 153 -19.49 7.42 12.16
CA ASP A 153 -19.85 6.03 12.50
C ASP A 153 -20.93 6.00 13.60
N SER A 154 -20.84 6.90 14.58
CA SER A 154 -21.88 7.07 15.60
C SER A 154 -21.98 8.51 16.10
N ILE A 155 -23.19 8.89 16.53
CA ILE A 155 -23.48 10.16 17.19
C ILE A 155 -24.19 9.84 18.51
N SER A 156 -23.63 10.32 19.62
CA SER A 156 -24.28 10.30 20.94
C SER A 156 -24.67 11.71 21.34
N ILE A 157 -25.92 11.89 21.77
CA ILE A 157 -26.49 13.19 22.12
C ILE A 157 -26.95 13.16 23.57
N ASP A 158 -26.41 14.06 24.38
CA ASP A 158 -26.82 14.33 25.75
C ASP A 158 -27.44 15.73 25.78
N ASN A 159 -28.77 15.78 25.71
CA ASN A 159 -29.53 17.03 25.57
C ASN A 159 -30.29 17.31 26.87
N ASN A 160 -29.62 17.96 27.83
CA ASN A 160 -30.20 18.34 29.11
C ASN A 160 -30.88 19.73 29.07
N GLY A 161 -31.25 20.19 27.88
CA GLY A 161 -31.94 21.47 27.67
C GLY A 161 -31.00 22.63 27.31
N GLY A 162 -31.44 23.41 26.33
CA GLY A 162 -30.72 24.57 25.78
C GLY A 162 -31.03 24.73 24.28
N TYR A 163 -31.05 25.97 23.80
CA TYR A 163 -31.09 26.33 22.38
C TYR A 163 -29.72 26.32 21.67
N LEU A 164 -29.58 25.63 20.54
CA LEU A 164 -28.44 25.87 19.64
C LEU A 164 -28.94 26.17 18.23
N ALA A 165 -28.53 27.31 17.65
CA ALA A 165 -28.85 27.62 16.27
C ALA A 165 -28.19 26.61 15.31
N LYS A 166 -28.89 26.26 14.22
CA LYS A 166 -28.37 25.36 13.17
C LYS A 166 -27.03 25.82 12.60
N SER A 167 -26.85 27.14 12.43
CA SER A 167 -25.60 27.74 11.95
C SER A 167 -24.45 27.53 12.94
N ALA A 168 -24.71 27.67 14.24
CA ALA A 168 -23.74 27.44 15.31
C ALA A 168 -23.33 25.96 15.36
N LEU A 169 -24.29 25.03 15.30
CA LEU A 169 -24.02 23.58 15.23
C LEU A 169 -23.16 23.21 14.00
N ASN A 170 -23.49 23.77 12.83
CA ASN A 170 -22.69 23.59 11.62
C ASN A 170 -21.29 24.22 11.73
N GLY A 171 -21.15 25.32 12.46
CA GLY A 171 -19.86 25.93 12.81
C GLY A 171 -19.01 25.00 13.65
N MET A 172 -19.55 24.57 14.81
CA MET A 172 -18.91 23.63 15.72
C MET A 172 -18.48 22.34 15.01
N ARG A 173 -19.36 21.78 14.16
CA ARG A 173 -19.03 20.60 13.35
C ARG A 173 -17.79 20.85 12.49
N ARG A 174 -17.78 21.93 11.71
CA ARG A 174 -16.64 22.23 10.81
C ARG A 174 -15.35 22.43 11.59
N GLU A 175 -15.41 23.17 12.69
CA GLU A 175 -14.26 23.41 13.56
C GLU A 175 -13.72 22.12 14.18
N ALA A 176 -14.61 21.29 14.75
CA ALA A 176 -14.23 20.01 15.34
C ALA A 176 -13.58 19.08 14.31
N LEU A 177 -14.09 19.02 13.07
CA LEU A 177 -13.48 18.22 12.01
C LEU A 177 -12.09 18.75 11.60
N ILE A 178 -11.91 20.07 11.50
CA ILE A 178 -10.60 20.69 11.20
C ILE A 178 -9.59 20.41 12.33
N HIS A 179 -10.01 20.56 13.58
CA HIS A 179 -9.14 20.29 14.73
C HIS A 179 -8.81 18.81 14.85
N LEU A 180 -9.76 17.93 14.55
CA LEU A 180 -9.52 16.49 14.56
C LEU A 180 -8.52 16.09 13.48
N GLU A 181 -8.66 16.64 12.27
CA GLU A 181 -7.72 16.42 11.17
C GLU A 181 -6.30 16.85 11.55
N LYS A 182 -6.15 18.07 12.10
CA LYS A 182 -4.84 18.56 12.58
C LYS A 182 -4.27 17.68 13.67
N ALA A 183 -5.07 17.28 14.65
CA ALA A 183 -4.63 16.41 15.74
C ALA A 183 -4.19 15.02 15.24
N ILE A 184 -4.89 14.46 14.24
CA ILE A 184 -4.48 13.23 13.57
C ILE A 184 -3.16 13.42 12.84
N ILE A 185 -3.00 14.49 12.05
CA ILE A 185 -1.75 14.74 11.32
C ILE A 185 -0.57 14.87 12.29
N GLU A 186 -0.73 15.65 13.37
CA GLU A 186 0.33 15.87 14.35
C GLU A 186 0.68 14.59 15.11
N ALA A 187 -0.31 13.77 15.49
CA ALA A 187 -0.05 12.49 16.14
C ALA A 187 0.71 11.49 15.26
N TYR A 188 0.66 11.65 13.94
CA TYR A 188 1.41 10.85 12.96
C TYR A 188 2.67 11.55 12.46
N ARG A 189 2.94 12.77 12.92
CA ARG A 189 4.17 13.49 12.61
C ARG A 189 5.32 12.75 13.30
N ARG A 190 6.23 12.23 12.50
CA ARG A 190 7.47 11.64 13.01
C ARG A 190 8.39 12.78 13.40
N GLU A 191 9.00 12.69 14.58
CA GLU A 191 10.14 13.56 14.90
C GLU A 191 11.21 13.32 13.82
N GLU A 192 11.65 14.38 13.16
CA GLU A 192 12.75 14.29 12.20
C GLU A 192 14.02 14.00 12.98
N TYR A 193 14.41 12.73 13.00
CA TYR A 193 15.68 12.33 13.58
C TYR A 193 16.81 12.73 12.62
N TYR A 194 17.35 13.93 12.81
CA TYR A 194 18.58 14.42 12.16
C TYR A 194 19.86 13.98 12.89
N GLY A 195 19.75 13.09 13.88
CA GLY A 195 20.94 12.49 14.47
C GLY A 195 21.73 11.77 13.37
N ASN A 196 23.05 11.80 13.48
CA ASN A 196 23.93 10.98 12.66
C ASN A 196 23.96 9.58 13.28
N PRO A 197 23.16 8.59 12.81
CA PRO A 197 23.22 7.22 13.34
C PRO A 197 24.60 6.57 13.08
N TYR A 198 25.44 7.18 12.24
CA TYR A 198 26.70 6.64 11.74
C TYR A 198 27.85 6.69 12.77
N ASN A 199 27.75 7.51 13.82
CA ASN A 199 28.80 7.58 14.86
C ASN A 199 28.70 6.49 15.94
N GLN A 200 27.69 5.62 15.92
CA GLN A 200 27.45 4.62 16.96
C GLN A 200 27.85 3.20 16.56
N TYR A 201 28.15 2.93 15.29
CA TYR A 201 28.42 1.59 14.81
C TYR A 201 29.90 1.40 14.51
N THR A 202 30.56 0.58 15.33
CA THR A 202 31.90 0.07 15.03
C THR A 202 31.83 -0.98 13.93
N PRO A 203 32.62 -0.86 12.85
CA PRO A 203 32.71 -1.90 11.83
C PRO A 203 33.04 -3.24 12.47
N LYS A 204 32.21 -4.25 12.20
CA LYS A 204 32.47 -5.63 12.61
C LYS A 204 32.78 -6.47 11.39
N LEU A 205 33.87 -7.22 11.47
CA LEU A 205 34.22 -8.20 10.47
C LEU A 205 33.40 -9.49 10.73
N HIS A 206 32.51 -9.85 9.81
CA HIS A 206 31.66 -11.04 9.92
C HIS A 206 32.33 -12.27 9.28
N VAL A 207 33.50 -12.68 9.77
CA VAL A 207 34.17 -13.85 9.17
C VAL A 207 33.53 -15.14 9.70
N LYS A 208 32.54 -15.66 8.97
CA LYS A 208 32.05 -17.05 9.11
C LYS A 208 32.36 -17.80 7.82
N LEU A 209 33.41 -18.61 7.85
CA LEU A 209 33.81 -19.42 6.70
C LEU A 209 32.92 -20.67 6.61
N ASN A 210 32.52 -21.03 5.38
CA ASN A 210 31.88 -22.29 5.01
C ASN A 210 30.45 -22.57 5.53
N THR A 211 29.70 -21.57 5.98
CA THR A 211 28.28 -21.74 6.35
C THR A 211 27.35 -21.47 5.16
N ARG A 212 26.42 -22.39 4.86
CA ARG A 212 25.36 -22.17 3.88
C ARG A 212 24.08 -21.73 4.56
N LEU A 213 23.41 -20.73 4.00
CA LEU A 213 22.06 -20.33 4.39
C LEU A 213 21.07 -20.96 3.41
N ILE A 214 20.22 -21.86 3.91
CA ILE A 214 19.33 -22.69 3.09
C ILE A 214 17.88 -22.35 3.42
N GLU A 215 17.19 -21.71 2.48
CA GLU A 215 15.77 -21.38 2.61
C GLU A 215 14.88 -22.55 2.15
N ILE A 216 13.94 -22.95 3.00
CA ILE A 216 12.99 -24.03 2.73
C ILE A 216 11.55 -23.56 2.91
N GLN A 217 10.67 -24.01 2.00
CA GLN A 217 9.23 -23.73 2.04
C GLN A 217 8.42 -24.98 2.42
N TYR A 218 8.94 -26.17 2.14
CA TYR A 218 8.29 -27.46 2.41
C TYR A 218 9.27 -28.50 2.93
N LYS A 219 8.73 -29.50 3.62
CA LYS A 219 9.51 -30.64 4.14
C LYS A 219 10.34 -31.35 3.07
N ALA A 220 9.82 -31.48 1.85
CA ALA A 220 10.53 -32.16 0.75
C ALA A 220 11.83 -31.46 0.30
N GLN A 221 12.01 -30.17 0.65
CA GLN A 221 13.23 -29.42 0.34
C GLN A 221 14.31 -29.58 1.42
N ILE A 222 14.01 -30.27 2.51
CA ILE A 222 14.99 -30.65 3.52
C ILE A 222 15.84 -31.77 2.92
N ILE A 223 17.01 -31.41 2.38
CA ILE A 223 17.93 -32.34 1.71
C ILE A 223 18.82 -33.06 2.73
N ASN A 224 19.23 -34.30 2.41
CA ASN A 224 20.09 -35.11 3.29
C ASN A 224 21.54 -34.59 3.43
N ASN A 225 21.93 -33.56 2.66
CA ASN A 225 23.30 -33.01 2.66
C ASN A 225 23.46 -31.78 3.57
N ILE A 226 22.48 -31.47 4.42
CA ILE A 226 22.58 -30.40 5.43
C ILE A 226 23.62 -30.80 6.48
N GLN A 227 24.59 -29.92 6.72
CA GLN A 227 25.63 -30.06 7.74
C GLN A 227 25.20 -29.39 9.04
N ALA A 228 25.86 -29.71 10.15
CA ALA A 228 25.53 -29.16 11.47
C ALA A 228 25.77 -27.64 11.55
N GLU A 229 26.72 -27.12 10.76
CA GLU A 229 27.12 -25.72 10.69
C GLU A 229 26.24 -24.89 9.76
N ASP A 230 25.40 -25.53 8.93
CA ASP A 230 24.48 -24.82 8.04
C ASP A 230 23.38 -24.10 8.84
N VAL A 231 22.73 -23.16 8.16
CA VAL A 231 21.58 -22.41 8.68
C VAL A 231 20.35 -22.78 7.86
N ILE A 232 19.30 -23.25 8.52
CA ILE A 232 18.00 -23.51 7.90
C ILE A 232 17.09 -22.30 8.11
N ILE A 233 16.54 -21.76 7.02
CA ILE A 233 15.58 -20.65 7.03
C ILE A 233 14.21 -21.18 6.63
N ILE A 234 13.24 -21.08 7.53
CA ILE A 234 11.85 -21.52 7.37
C ILE A 234 11.04 -20.39 6.72
N ASN A 235 10.57 -20.60 5.48
CA ASN A 235 9.72 -19.67 4.72
C ASN A 235 8.48 -20.38 4.13
N PRO A 236 7.51 -20.79 4.95
CA PRO A 236 6.37 -21.57 4.46
C PRO A 236 5.41 -20.73 3.63
N ILE A 237 4.72 -21.37 2.67
CA ILE A 237 3.57 -20.75 1.99
C ILE A 237 2.45 -20.44 2.97
N GLU A 238 2.10 -21.40 3.83
CA GLU A 238 1.12 -21.19 4.88
C GLU A 238 1.81 -20.63 6.12
N PHE A 239 1.66 -19.32 6.32
CA PHE A 239 2.33 -18.61 7.40
C PHE A 239 1.46 -18.62 8.66
N ASN A 240 1.39 -19.79 9.29
CA ASN A 240 0.68 -20.03 10.54
C ASN A 240 1.49 -20.96 11.45
N MET A 241 1.15 -20.95 12.74
CA MET A 241 1.83 -21.74 13.78
C MET A 241 1.92 -23.24 13.47
N LYS A 242 0.87 -23.84 12.89
CA LYS A 242 0.84 -25.27 12.59
C LYS A 242 1.87 -25.65 11.52
N SER A 243 1.96 -24.86 10.45
CA SER A 243 2.87 -25.10 9.35
C SER A 243 4.32 -24.79 9.73
N ILE A 244 4.54 -23.68 10.45
CA ILE A 244 5.86 -23.30 10.96
C ILE A 244 6.38 -24.34 11.95
N GLY A 245 5.58 -24.70 12.97
CA GLY A 245 6.01 -25.65 14.00
C GLY A 245 6.38 -27.01 13.43
N LYS A 246 5.67 -27.48 12.39
CA LYS A 246 6.02 -28.72 11.68
C LYS A 246 7.38 -28.63 10.98
N LEU A 247 7.66 -27.53 10.28
CA LEU A 247 8.94 -27.37 9.58
C LEU A 247 10.11 -27.19 10.56
N VAL A 248 9.90 -26.46 11.65
CA VAL A 248 10.89 -26.30 12.72
C VAL A 248 11.23 -27.66 13.32
N ALA A 249 10.23 -28.47 13.71
CA ALA A 249 10.46 -29.79 14.29
C ALA A 249 11.20 -30.76 13.34
N GLU A 250 11.10 -30.59 12.02
CA GLU A 250 11.90 -31.36 11.06
C GLU A 250 13.32 -30.81 10.91
N ALA A 251 13.48 -29.49 10.90
CA ALA A 251 14.78 -28.83 10.82
C ALA A 251 15.66 -29.09 12.05
N GLU A 252 15.06 -29.14 13.25
CA GLU A 252 15.73 -29.42 14.53
C GLU A 252 16.40 -30.80 14.57
N LYS A 253 15.95 -31.74 13.74
CA LYS A 253 16.58 -33.06 13.61
C LYS A 253 17.94 -33.02 12.91
N LEU A 254 18.26 -31.92 12.23
CA LEU A 254 19.41 -31.81 11.34
C LEU A 254 20.44 -30.78 11.79
N CYS A 255 19.99 -29.57 12.18
CA CYS A 255 20.88 -28.51 12.66
C CYS A 255 20.20 -27.68 13.75
N LYS A 256 21.00 -26.96 14.53
CA LYS A 256 20.49 -26.07 15.60
C LYS A 256 20.23 -24.64 15.12
N ASN A 257 20.85 -24.22 14.01
CA ASN A 257 20.75 -22.85 13.53
C ASN A 257 19.51 -22.69 12.65
N ILE A 258 18.37 -22.43 13.28
CA ILE A 258 17.07 -22.34 12.61
C ILE A 258 16.55 -20.92 12.71
N TYR A 259 16.13 -20.39 11.56
CA TYR A 259 15.62 -19.04 11.41
C TYR A 259 14.24 -19.07 10.78
N ILE A 260 13.34 -18.19 11.20
CA ILE A 260 12.07 -17.98 10.52
C ILE A 260 12.17 -16.73 9.65
N LYS A 261 11.91 -16.87 8.34
CA LYS A 261 11.81 -15.74 7.44
C LYS A 261 10.47 -15.06 7.64
N MET A 262 10.53 -13.84 8.16
CA MET A 262 9.32 -13.09 8.44
C MET A 262 8.79 -12.40 7.19
N PRO A 263 7.46 -12.40 6.97
CA PRO A 263 6.77 -11.63 5.95
C PRO A 263 7.28 -10.19 5.82
N ARG A 264 7.50 -9.72 4.59
CA ARG A 264 8.02 -8.36 4.37
C ARG A 264 7.05 -7.27 4.85
N LEU A 265 5.76 -7.53 4.77
CA LEU A 265 4.70 -6.63 5.23
C LEU A 265 4.07 -7.19 6.50
N ASN A 266 3.93 -6.37 7.54
CA ASN A 266 3.20 -6.71 8.76
C ASN A 266 2.10 -5.67 8.98
N ARG A 267 0.83 -6.10 8.94
CA ARG A 267 -0.32 -5.22 9.17
C ARG A 267 -0.84 -5.41 10.58
N SER A 268 -0.66 -4.38 11.41
CA SER A 268 -1.26 -4.32 12.75
C SER A 268 -0.87 -5.49 13.65
N GLY A 269 0.38 -5.96 13.58
CA GLY A 269 0.92 -6.98 14.50
C GLY A 269 0.39 -8.39 14.24
N GLU A 270 -0.02 -8.71 13.01
CA GLU A 270 -0.66 -10.00 12.67
C GLU A 270 0.22 -11.24 12.84
N TYR A 271 1.52 -11.07 13.06
CA TYR A 271 2.49 -12.15 13.29
C TYR A 271 3.04 -12.20 14.73
N SER A 272 2.37 -11.54 15.68
CA SER A 272 2.82 -11.48 17.08
C SER A 272 2.96 -12.85 17.72
N ASP A 273 2.07 -13.79 17.39
CA ASP A 273 2.10 -15.18 17.84
C ASP A 273 3.34 -15.93 17.34
N ILE A 274 3.70 -15.73 16.08
CA ILE A 274 4.88 -16.36 15.45
C ILE A 274 6.18 -15.75 15.97
N LEU A 275 6.20 -14.44 16.18
CA LEU A 275 7.34 -13.75 16.79
C LEU A 275 7.57 -14.20 18.24
N GLU A 276 6.49 -14.35 19.02
CA GLU A 276 6.58 -14.88 20.39
C GLU A 276 6.98 -16.36 20.38
N PHE A 277 6.50 -17.16 19.42
CA PHE A 277 6.95 -18.53 19.24
C PHE A 277 8.46 -18.62 18.96
N ALA A 278 8.98 -17.77 18.07
CA ALA A 278 10.41 -17.70 17.79
C ALA A 278 11.20 -17.38 19.06
N LYS A 279 10.71 -16.43 19.86
CA LYS A 279 11.32 -16.06 21.14
C LYS A 279 11.35 -17.21 22.15
N VAL A 280 10.20 -17.83 22.40
CA VAL A 280 10.06 -18.92 23.39
C VAL A 280 10.94 -20.13 23.03
N ASN A 281 11.11 -20.40 21.74
CA ASN A 281 11.90 -21.54 21.25
C ASN A 281 13.34 -21.14 20.87
N ASN A 282 13.76 -19.91 21.16
CA ASN A 282 15.09 -19.38 20.85
C ASN A 282 15.49 -19.58 19.37
N LEU A 283 14.54 -19.36 18.46
CA LEU A 283 14.75 -19.40 17.01
C LEU A 283 15.20 -18.02 16.51
N GLY A 284 16.08 -18.02 15.51
CA GLY A 284 16.49 -16.79 14.86
C GLY A 284 15.41 -16.23 13.92
N LEU A 285 15.57 -14.98 13.50
CA LEU A 285 14.67 -14.32 12.54
C LEU A 285 15.42 -13.86 11.29
N LEU A 286 14.93 -14.15 10.09
CA LEU A 286 15.42 -13.48 8.89
C LEU A 286 14.56 -12.24 8.63
N ALA A 287 15.22 -11.10 8.59
CA ALA A 287 14.61 -9.78 8.50
C ALA A 287 14.76 -9.17 7.11
N ASP A 288 13.69 -9.19 6.31
CA ASP A 288 13.61 -8.46 5.03
C ASP A 288 12.98 -7.06 5.18
N ASN A 289 12.69 -6.64 6.43
CA ASN A 289 12.12 -5.34 6.77
C ASN A 289 12.52 -4.94 8.20
N ALA A 290 12.60 -3.63 8.46
CA ALA A 290 13.04 -3.05 9.73
C ALA A 290 12.23 -3.51 10.96
N TYR A 291 10.93 -3.82 10.82
CA TYR A 291 10.12 -4.25 11.97
C TYR A 291 10.64 -5.55 12.61
N VAL A 292 11.22 -6.44 11.81
CA VAL A 292 11.79 -7.72 12.29
C VAL A 292 13.12 -7.46 12.99
N VAL A 293 13.94 -6.56 12.44
CA VAL A 293 15.19 -6.12 13.05
C VAL A 293 14.92 -5.48 14.42
N GLN A 294 13.93 -4.59 14.51
CA GLN A 294 13.52 -3.97 15.76
C GLN A 294 13.10 -5.02 16.79
N PHE A 295 12.21 -5.94 16.42
CA PHE A 295 11.75 -6.99 17.33
C PHE A 295 12.91 -7.88 17.83
N ALA A 296 13.81 -8.27 16.93
CA ALA A 296 14.97 -9.09 17.27
C ALA A 296 15.90 -8.36 18.26
N ARG A 297 16.20 -7.08 18.01
CA ARG A 297 17.03 -6.25 18.90
C ARG A 297 16.39 -6.06 20.28
N GLU A 298 15.11 -5.72 20.34
CA GLU A 298 14.37 -5.52 21.60
C GLU A 298 14.30 -6.79 22.46
N ASN A 299 14.20 -7.96 21.82
CA ASN A 299 14.11 -9.25 22.50
C ASN A 299 15.43 -10.01 22.58
N ARG A 300 16.54 -9.42 22.11
CA ARG A 300 17.88 -10.03 22.06
C ARG A 300 17.91 -11.39 21.34
N LEU A 301 17.14 -11.51 20.26
CA LEU A 301 17.15 -12.69 19.39
C LEU A 301 18.21 -12.52 18.28
N ASN A 302 18.82 -13.63 17.89
CA ASN A 302 19.69 -13.64 16.71
C ASN A 302 18.85 -13.37 15.46
N TYR A 303 19.41 -12.62 14.53
CA TYR A 303 18.74 -12.34 13.27
C TYR A 303 19.71 -12.31 12.09
N ILE A 304 19.18 -12.62 10.91
CA ILE A 304 19.83 -12.44 9.63
C ILE A 304 19.31 -11.13 9.05
N ALA A 305 20.21 -10.20 8.73
CA ALA A 305 19.87 -9.02 7.94
C ALA A 305 19.65 -9.48 6.49
N GLY A 306 18.38 -9.59 6.10
CA GLY A 306 17.94 -10.18 4.85
C GLY A 306 18.08 -9.25 3.65
N MET A 307 17.92 -9.83 2.46
CA MET A 307 18.06 -9.12 1.18
C MET A 307 17.06 -7.96 1.02
N GLY A 308 15.88 -8.05 1.63
CA GLY A 308 14.86 -6.99 1.57
C GLY A 308 15.25 -5.67 2.25
N LEU A 309 16.34 -5.66 3.03
CA LEU A 309 16.93 -4.48 3.65
C LEU A 309 17.84 -3.69 2.70
N ASN A 310 18.11 -4.21 1.50
CA ASN A 310 18.93 -3.56 0.46
C ASN A 310 20.30 -3.10 0.99
N ILE A 311 21.09 -4.02 1.52
CA ILE A 311 22.42 -3.70 2.06
C ILE A 311 23.41 -3.70 0.89
N TYR A 312 23.74 -2.51 0.37
CA TYR A 312 24.54 -2.35 -0.86
C TYR A 312 25.85 -1.60 -0.66
N ASN A 313 26.13 -1.06 0.52
CA ASN A 313 27.36 -0.33 0.82
C ASN A 313 27.84 -0.58 2.26
N ALA A 314 29.09 -0.17 2.54
CA ALA A 314 29.73 -0.38 3.84
C ALA A 314 28.96 0.28 5.00
N LEU A 315 28.35 1.44 4.75
CA LEU A 315 27.58 2.18 5.75
C LEU A 315 26.35 1.38 6.20
N THR A 316 25.58 0.86 5.25
CA THR A 316 24.43 -0.01 5.54
C THR A 316 24.85 -1.32 6.16
N PHE A 317 26.02 -1.86 5.78
CA PHE A 317 26.57 -3.08 6.35
C PHE A 317 26.89 -2.89 7.84
N ASP A 318 27.59 -1.80 8.18
CA ASP A 318 27.98 -1.49 9.56
C ASP A 318 26.77 -1.20 10.45
N TYR A 319 25.69 -0.60 9.91
CA TYR A 319 24.41 -0.40 10.62
C TYR A 319 23.75 -1.71 11.07
N TYR A 320 23.98 -2.81 10.34
CA TYR A 320 23.49 -4.15 10.68
C TYR A 320 24.59 -5.06 11.25
N GLY A 321 25.71 -4.50 11.74
CA GLY A 321 26.82 -5.27 12.28
C GLY A 321 26.50 -6.09 13.55
N ASP A 322 25.32 -5.90 14.14
CA ASP A 322 24.77 -6.73 15.21
C ASP A 322 24.01 -7.97 14.71
N ALA A 323 23.75 -8.10 13.40
CA ALA A 323 23.16 -9.29 12.79
C ALA A 323 24.13 -10.48 12.84
N GLU A 324 23.60 -11.70 12.92
CA GLU A 324 24.43 -12.90 12.89
C GLU A 324 25.00 -13.17 11.48
N TYR A 325 24.20 -12.85 10.46
CA TYR A 325 24.59 -12.89 9.04
C TYR A 325 23.99 -11.69 8.31
N ILE A 326 24.70 -11.18 7.31
CA ILE A 326 24.28 -10.04 6.51
C ILE A 326 24.23 -10.48 5.05
N ILE A 327 23.02 -10.58 4.49
CA ILE A 327 22.81 -10.87 3.06
C ILE A 327 22.97 -9.57 2.29
N ILE A 328 23.99 -9.50 1.44
CA ILE A 328 24.28 -8.32 0.63
C ILE A 328 23.42 -8.31 -0.63
N SER A 329 23.16 -7.11 -1.16
CA SER A 329 22.36 -6.97 -2.39
C SER A 329 22.97 -7.76 -3.56
N PRO A 330 22.17 -8.50 -4.34
CA PRO A 330 22.64 -9.24 -5.52
C PRO A 330 23.09 -8.32 -6.66
N GLU A 331 22.81 -7.03 -6.58
CA GLU A 331 23.21 -6.02 -7.57
C GLU A 331 24.67 -5.54 -7.37
N ILE A 332 25.33 -5.98 -6.30
CA ILE A 332 26.69 -5.53 -5.97
C ILE A 332 27.71 -6.20 -6.89
N GLY A 333 28.51 -5.38 -7.56
CA GLY A 333 29.72 -5.81 -8.29
C GLY A 333 31.05 -5.63 -7.53
N ASN A 334 31.01 -5.12 -6.29
CA ASN A 334 32.21 -4.79 -5.50
C ASN A 334 32.50 -5.83 -4.41
N SER A 335 33.72 -6.38 -4.39
CA SER A 335 34.18 -7.39 -3.42
C SER A 335 34.32 -6.88 -1.98
N ALA A 336 34.31 -5.56 -1.75
CA ALA A 336 34.59 -4.99 -0.43
C ALA A 336 33.61 -5.46 0.67
N LEU A 337 32.34 -5.71 0.35
CA LEU A 337 31.40 -6.25 1.35
C LEU A 337 31.54 -7.76 1.56
N LEU A 338 32.02 -8.48 0.56
CA LEU A 338 32.38 -9.90 0.69
C LEU A 338 33.58 -10.07 1.61
N GLU A 339 34.60 -9.21 1.45
CA GLU A 339 35.77 -9.17 2.33
C GLU A 339 35.39 -8.85 3.79
N ARG A 340 34.27 -8.14 3.99
CA ARG A 340 33.68 -7.90 5.33
C ARG A 340 32.84 -9.05 5.88
N GLY A 341 32.64 -10.13 5.11
CA GLY A 341 31.85 -11.30 5.50
C GLY A 341 30.39 -11.27 5.07
N GLY A 342 30.04 -10.46 4.08
CA GLY A 342 28.71 -10.47 3.48
C GLY A 342 28.37 -11.80 2.81
N VAL A 343 27.10 -12.21 2.93
CA VAL A 343 26.58 -13.45 2.33
C VAL A 343 25.94 -13.12 0.98
N LEU A 344 26.38 -13.80 -0.08
CA LEU A 344 25.80 -13.67 -1.42
C LEU A 344 24.66 -14.66 -1.65
N PHE A 345 23.67 -14.21 -2.42
CA PHE A 345 22.69 -15.09 -3.02
C PHE A 345 23.36 -15.97 -4.08
N ALA A 346 23.34 -17.29 -3.87
CA ALA A 346 24.03 -18.24 -4.75
C ALA A 346 23.11 -18.95 -5.75
N ALA A 347 21.89 -19.32 -5.33
CA ALA A 347 20.98 -20.12 -6.15
C ALA A 347 19.51 -19.94 -5.75
N GLY A 348 18.62 -20.08 -6.73
CA GLY A 348 17.17 -19.94 -6.57
C GLY A 348 16.61 -18.78 -7.39
N TYR A 349 15.43 -18.32 -7.02
CA TYR A 349 14.77 -17.17 -7.65
C TYR A 349 14.84 -15.93 -6.75
N LEU A 350 15.13 -14.78 -7.34
CA LEU A 350 15.19 -13.50 -6.64
C LEU A 350 13.79 -12.89 -6.53
N PRO A 351 13.37 -12.44 -5.33
CA PRO A 351 12.12 -11.72 -5.14
C PRO A 351 12.25 -10.32 -5.76
N LEU A 352 11.43 -10.02 -6.76
CA LEU A 352 11.39 -8.76 -7.47
C LEU A 352 10.43 -7.74 -6.83
N MET A 353 9.26 -8.22 -6.37
CA MET A 353 8.20 -7.34 -5.89
C MET A 353 7.32 -8.05 -4.86
N THR A 354 6.85 -7.31 -3.86
CA THR A 354 5.84 -7.78 -2.91
C THR A 354 4.53 -7.03 -3.13
N LEU A 355 3.45 -7.78 -3.36
CA LEU A 355 2.10 -7.26 -3.56
C LEU A 355 1.30 -7.41 -2.28
N ALA A 356 0.69 -6.30 -1.87
CA ALA A 356 -0.10 -6.18 -0.65
C ALA A 356 -1.60 -6.54 -0.87
N HIS A 357 -1.97 -6.95 -2.08
CA HIS A 357 -3.31 -7.33 -2.48
C HIS A 357 -3.26 -8.64 -3.26
N CYS A 358 -4.41 -9.32 -3.38
CA CYS A 358 -4.52 -10.54 -4.17
C CYS A 358 -4.66 -10.19 -5.65
N PRO A 359 -3.68 -10.53 -6.51
CA PRO A 359 -3.74 -10.19 -7.94
C PRO A 359 -4.92 -10.88 -8.63
N HIS A 360 -5.22 -12.12 -8.24
CA HIS A 360 -6.35 -12.88 -8.78
C HIS A 360 -7.69 -12.22 -8.45
N ALA A 361 -7.90 -11.82 -7.20
CA ALA A 361 -9.15 -11.18 -6.79
C ALA A 361 -9.34 -9.85 -7.51
N LEU A 362 -8.26 -9.09 -7.71
CA LEU A 362 -8.29 -7.83 -8.46
C LEU A 362 -8.66 -8.02 -9.94
N VAL A 363 -8.11 -9.04 -10.59
CA VAL A 363 -8.31 -9.25 -12.04
C VAL A 363 -9.69 -9.84 -12.34
N TYR A 364 -10.15 -10.80 -11.55
CA TYR A 364 -11.38 -11.56 -11.85
C TYR A 364 -12.60 -11.10 -11.06
N ASP A 365 -12.47 -10.05 -10.24
CA ASP A 365 -13.52 -9.56 -9.32
C ASP A 365 -14.16 -10.69 -8.48
N THR A 366 -13.32 -11.64 -8.07
CA THR A 366 -13.74 -12.82 -7.30
C THR A 366 -13.40 -12.67 -5.83
N LYS A 367 -14.23 -13.24 -4.95
CA LYS A 367 -13.87 -13.48 -3.54
C LYS A 367 -12.58 -14.31 -3.46
N CYS A 368 -11.76 -14.09 -2.42
CA CYS A 368 -10.43 -14.73 -2.25
C CYS A 368 -10.51 -16.26 -2.46
N LEU A 369 -9.91 -16.73 -3.55
CA LEU A 369 -9.66 -18.15 -3.82
C LEU A 369 -8.49 -18.71 -3.01
N CYS A 370 -7.68 -17.80 -2.44
CA CYS A 370 -6.47 -18.08 -1.67
C CYS A 370 -6.70 -18.90 -0.40
N ALA A 371 -7.92 -18.87 0.17
CA ALA A 371 -8.26 -19.63 1.36
C ALA A 371 -8.14 -21.16 1.19
N THR A 372 -7.89 -21.68 -0.02
CA THR A 372 -7.94 -23.13 -0.26
C THR A 372 -6.66 -23.78 -0.82
N ARG A 373 -5.68 -23.12 -1.44
CA ARG A 373 -4.60 -23.87 -2.17
C ARG A 373 -3.18 -23.29 -2.28
N GLY A 374 -2.87 -22.09 -1.81
CA GLY A 374 -1.47 -21.57 -1.90
C GLY A 374 -0.88 -21.62 -3.33
N ARG A 375 -1.70 -21.42 -4.36
CA ARG A 375 -1.27 -21.61 -5.76
C ARG A 375 -0.36 -20.47 -6.20
N THR A 376 0.77 -20.84 -6.80
CA THR A 376 1.62 -19.92 -7.56
C THR A 376 0.86 -19.40 -8.77
N LEU A 377 0.73 -18.09 -8.86
CA LEU A 377 0.21 -17.37 -10.02
C LEU A 377 1.38 -17.07 -10.98
N TYR A 378 1.07 -16.70 -12.21
CA TYR A 378 2.09 -16.28 -13.17
C TYR A 378 1.70 -14.96 -13.80
N TYR A 379 2.60 -13.99 -13.71
CA TYR A 379 2.52 -12.73 -14.44
C TYR A 379 3.28 -12.89 -15.76
N LYS A 380 2.64 -12.53 -16.88
CA LYS A 380 3.26 -12.60 -18.22
C LYS A 380 3.41 -11.19 -18.78
N ASP A 381 4.61 -10.88 -19.25
CA ASP A 381 4.92 -9.64 -19.96
C ASP A 381 5.69 -9.96 -21.24
N GLY A 382 4.98 -9.95 -22.37
CA GLY A 382 5.50 -10.47 -23.63
C GLY A 382 5.93 -11.93 -23.52
N ALA A 383 7.22 -12.19 -23.75
CA ALA A 383 7.83 -13.52 -23.63
C ALA A 383 8.24 -13.86 -22.18
N ASN A 384 8.29 -12.88 -21.28
CA ASN A 384 8.71 -13.09 -19.90
C ASN A 384 7.57 -13.68 -19.07
N ARG A 385 7.91 -14.57 -18.14
CA ARG A 385 6.95 -15.22 -17.25
C ARG A 385 7.50 -15.27 -15.83
N PHE A 386 6.86 -14.54 -14.94
CA PHE A 386 7.27 -14.39 -13.54
C PHE A 386 6.35 -15.18 -12.62
N ALA A 387 6.93 -15.94 -11.70
CA ALA A 387 6.16 -16.64 -10.68
C ALA A 387 5.72 -15.67 -9.59
N VAL A 388 4.45 -15.71 -9.21
CA VAL A 388 3.86 -14.87 -8.16
C VAL A 388 3.34 -15.80 -7.06
N VAL A 389 4.15 -15.98 -6.03
CA VAL A 389 3.94 -16.98 -4.97
C VAL A 389 3.27 -16.32 -3.76
N PRO A 390 2.18 -16.90 -3.21
CA PRO A 390 1.53 -16.36 -2.03
C PRO A 390 2.28 -16.71 -0.74
N THR A 391 2.27 -15.78 0.21
CA THR A 391 2.35 -16.07 1.64
C THR A 391 0.92 -15.97 2.19
N VAL A 392 0.34 -17.11 2.53
CA VAL A 392 -1.03 -17.24 3.03
C VAL A 392 -1.04 -16.99 4.54
N ALA A 393 -1.62 -15.87 4.94
CA ALA A 393 -1.78 -15.42 6.33
C ALA A 393 -3.12 -14.70 6.50
N LYS A 394 -3.38 -14.15 7.70
CA LYS A 394 -4.55 -13.29 7.97
C LYS A 394 -4.67 -12.16 6.95
N SER A 395 -3.56 -11.49 6.64
CA SER A 395 -3.41 -10.64 5.46
C SER A 395 -2.43 -11.30 4.49
N CYS A 396 -2.95 -11.92 3.43
CA CYS A 396 -2.09 -12.51 2.41
C CYS A 396 -1.26 -11.44 1.70
N GLN A 397 -0.02 -11.80 1.38
CA GLN A 397 0.87 -11.04 0.48
C GLN A 397 1.37 -11.99 -0.61
N PHE A 398 1.83 -11.43 -1.73
CA PHE A 398 2.39 -12.21 -2.83
C PHE A 398 3.77 -11.68 -3.18
N THR A 399 4.71 -12.59 -3.43
CA THR A 399 6.04 -12.23 -3.90
C THR A 399 6.18 -12.66 -5.35
N MET A 400 6.47 -11.70 -6.23
CA MET A 400 6.87 -11.95 -7.60
C MET A 400 8.36 -12.27 -7.62
N TYR A 401 8.71 -13.36 -8.28
CA TYR A 401 10.08 -13.83 -8.47
C TYR A 401 10.49 -13.70 -9.94
N ASN A 402 11.79 -13.54 -10.17
CA ASN A 402 12.39 -13.38 -11.50
C ASN A 402 12.27 -14.61 -12.41
#